data_AF-A0A1C2HKB3-F1
#
_entry.id   AF-A0A1C2HKB3-F1
#
_cell.length_a   1.000
_cell.length_b   1.000
_cell.length_c   1.000
_cell.angle_alpha   90.00
_cell.angle_beta   90.00
_cell.angle_gamma   90.00
#
_symmetry.space_group_name_H-M   'P 1'
#
loop_
_entity.id
_entity.type
_entity.pdbx_description
1 polymer ?
#
loop_
_entity_poly.entity_id
_entity_poly.type
_entity_poly.pdbx_seq_one_letter_code
_entity_poly.pdbx_strand_id
1 'polypeptide(L)' 'MMPAAKAIVKQSDLTRMLKAWKAAWDTPPAVHVQPDGTIVLLPSYDTATPAEAEMTPREKWKARHAQRR' A
#
# COMPACT_ATOMS: atom_id res chain seq x y z
N MET A 1 -12.67 -3.96 -31.17
CA MET A 1 -11.68 -4.61 -30.30
C MET A 1 -10.96 -3.48 -29.55
N MET A 2 -11.15 -3.34 -28.23
CA MET A 2 -10.48 -2.28 -27.46
C MET A 2 -9.00 -2.63 -27.31
N PRO A 3 -8.06 -1.69 -27.52
CA PRO A 3 -6.64 -1.96 -27.29
C PRO A 3 -6.39 -2.26 -25.81
N ALA A 4 -5.60 -3.29 -25.52
CA ALA A 4 -5.16 -3.59 -24.16
C ALA A 4 -4.32 -2.41 -23.64
N ALA A 5 -4.78 -1.76 -22.58
CA ALA A 5 -4.06 -0.65 -21.96
C ALA A 5 -2.71 -1.15 -21.42
N LYS A 6 -1.62 -0.53 -21.86
CA LYS A 6 -0.27 -0.84 -21.39
C LYS A 6 0.24 0.29 -20.51
N ALA A 7 0.27 0.07 -19.20
CA ALA A 7 0.90 0.98 -18.25
C ALA A 7 2.40 0.67 -18.15
N ILE A 8 3.25 1.69 -18.26
CA ILE A 8 4.70 1.57 -18.05
C ILE A 8 5.05 2.46 -16.86
N VAL A 9 5.57 1.84 -15.80
CA VAL A 9 6.08 2.54 -14.62
C VAL A 9 7.60 2.43 -14.64
N LYS A 10 8.31 3.56 -14.44
CA LYS A 10 9.77 3.51 -14.31
C LYS A 10 10.14 2.83 -13.00
N GLN A 11 11.24 2.09 -13.00
CA GLN A 11 11.73 1.39 -11.82
C GLN A 11 11.96 2.32 -10.61
N SER A 12 12.42 3.56 -10.84
CA SER A 12 12.61 4.58 -9.80
C SER A 12 11.30 4.95 -9.09
N ASP A 13 10.22 5.07 -9.87
CA ASP A 13 8.92 5.50 -9.38
C ASP A 13 8.25 4.36 -8.61
N LEU A 14 8.33 3.14 -9.14
CA LEU A 14 7.88 1.93 -8.45
C LEU A 14 8.61 1.77 -7.11
N THR A 15 9.93 1.95 -7.09
CA THR A 15 10.73 1.85 -5.86
C THR A 15 10.31 2.88 -4.83
N ARG A 16 10.05 4.13 -5.24
CA ARG A 16 9.58 5.19 -4.35
C ARG A 16 8.20 4.86 -3.78
N MET A 17 7.28 4.39 -4.62
CA MET A 17 5.93 4.01 -4.22
C MET A 17 5.95 2.86 -3.21
N LEU A 18 6.74 1.81 -3.44
CA LEU A 18 6.87 0.67 -2.53
C LEU A 18 7.49 1.05 -1.18
N LYS A 19 8.46 1.99 -1.17
CA LYS A 19 9.02 2.53 0.09
C LYS A 19 7.97 3.30 0.90
N ALA A 20 7.21 4.18 0.24
CA ALA A 20 6.13 4.91 0.89
C ALA A 20 5.04 3.96 1.42
N TRP A 21 4.74 2.90 0.66
CA TRP A 21 3.81 1.86 1.04
C TRP A 21 4.25 1.13 2.32
N LYS A 22 5.50 0.62 2.34
CA LYS A 22 6.05 -0.05 3.53
C LYS A 22 6.06 0.88 4.74
N ALA A 23 6.34 2.17 4.55
CA ALA A 23 6.30 3.14 5.66
C ALA A 23 4.87 3.33 6.22
N ALA A 24 3.85 3.29 5.39
CA ALA A 24 2.46 3.50 5.79
C ALA A 24 1.82 2.24 6.40
N TRP A 25 2.07 1.08 5.81
CA TRP A 25 1.35 -0.15 6.15
C TRP A 25 2.24 -1.21 6.80
N ASP A 26 3.55 -1.17 6.58
CA ASP A 26 4.52 -2.22 6.96
C ASP A 26 4.22 -3.60 6.35
N THR A 27 3.46 -3.62 5.25
CA THR A 27 3.03 -4.82 4.54
C THR A 27 3.39 -4.72 3.06
N PRO A 28 3.59 -5.83 2.34
CA PRO A 28 3.61 -5.78 0.88
C PRO A 28 2.21 -5.36 0.34
N PRO A 29 2.14 -4.66 -0.81
CA PRO A 29 0.87 -4.35 -1.45
C PRO A 29 0.31 -5.54 -2.21
N ALA A 30 -0.99 -5.80 -2.09
CA ALA A 30 -1.79 -6.56 -3.03
C ALA A 30 -2.11 -5.68 -4.26
N VAL A 31 -2.07 -6.29 -5.45
CA VAL A 31 -2.32 -5.60 -6.73
C VAL A 31 -3.67 -6.04 -7.28
N HIS A 32 -4.59 -5.11 -7.47
CA HIS A 32 -5.88 -5.34 -8.12
C HIS A 32 -5.90 -4.56 -9.45
N VAL A 33 -6.23 -5.24 -10.55
CA VAL A 33 -6.39 -4.60 -11.87
C VAL A 33 -7.88 -4.60 -12.22
N GLN A 34 -8.46 -3.41 -12.37
CA GLN A 34 -9.86 -3.23 -12.71
C GLN A 34 -10.11 -3.43 -14.22
N PRO A 35 -11.35 -3.71 -14.66
CA PRO A 35 -11.67 -3.90 -16.08
C PRO A 35 -11.41 -2.68 -16.97
N ASP A 36 -11.41 -1.48 -16.39
CA ASP A 36 -11.07 -0.21 -17.07
C ASP A 36 -9.56 0.02 -17.22
N GLY A 37 -8.72 -0.90 -16.69
CA GLY A 37 -7.27 -0.81 -16.70
C GLY A 37 -6.66 -0.09 -15.50
N THR A 38 -7.48 0.36 -14.54
CA THR A 38 -7.00 1.01 -13.32
C THR A 38 -6.31 0.00 -12.40
N ILE A 39 -5.09 0.30 -11.94
CA ILE A 39 -4.34 -0.51 -10.97
C ILE A 39 -4.51 0.06 -9.58
N VAL A 40 -5.02 -0.74 -8.65
CA VAL A 40 -5.20 -0.39 -7.24
C VAL A 40 -4.21 -1.21 -6.40
N LEU A 41 -3.46 -0.51 -5.54
CA LEU A 41 -2.59 -1.13 -4.54
C LEU A 41 -3.33 -1.15 -3.19
N LEU A 42 -3.44 -2.31 -2.57
CA LEU A 42 -4.16 -2.54 -1.31
C LEU A 42 -3.23 -3.20 -0.27
N PRO A 43 -3.42 -3.04 1.04
CA PRO A 43 -2.61 -3.73 2.04
C PRO A 43 -2.83 -5.25 1.96
N SER A 44 -1.75 -6.04 1.94
CA SER A 44 -1.83 -7.50 1.76
C SER A 44 -2.26 -8.28 3.02
N TYR A 45 -2.67 -7.63 4.11
CA TYR A 45 -3.00 -8.37 5.35
C TYR A 45 -4.45 -8.85 5.37
N ASP A 46 -4.55 -10.17 5.29
CA ASP A 46 -5.52 -10.99 5.99
C ASP A 46 -5.41 -10.73 7.51
N THR A 47 -6.54 -10.43 8.17
CA THR A 47 -6.72 -10.29 9.63
C THR A 47 -5.86 -9.24 10.36
N ALA A 48 -6.21 -7.95 10.24
CA ALA A 48 -6.03 -7.07 11.40
C ALA A 48 -7.08 -7.46 12.44
N THR A 49 -6.68 -7.81 13.66
CA THR A 49 -7.62 -7.84 14.78
C THR A 49 -8.30 -6.46 14.88
N PRO A 50 -9.60 -6.37 15.24
CA PRO A 50 -10.37 -5.13 15.15
C PRO A 50 -9.72 -3.90 15.80
N ALA A 51 -8.88 -4.12 16.82
CA ALA A 51 -8.18 -3.08 17.55
C ALA A 51 -7.09 -2.35 16.73
N GLU A 52 -6.48 -2.98 15.71
CA GLU A 52 -5.47 -2.34 14.86
C GLU A 52 -6.05 -1.71 13.58
N ALA A 53 -7.32 -1.98 13.26
CA ALA A 53 -7.98 -1.47 12.07
C ALA A 53 -8.46 0.00 12.23
N GLU A 54 -8.64 0.48 13.46
CA GLU A 54 -9.13 1.84 13.73
C GLU A 54 -8.03 2.92 13.68
N MET A 55 -6.76 2.52 13.74
CA MET A 55 -5.65 3.48 13.69
C MET A 55 -5.26 3.80 12.25
N THR A 56 -5.29 5.09 11.92
CA THR A 56 -4.74 5.57 10.65
C THR A 56 -3.23 5.26 10.56
N PRO A 57 -2.66 5.12 9.35
CA PRO A 57 -1.23 4.93 9.17
C PRO A 57 -0.34 5.92 9.94
N ARG A 58 -0.81 7.16 10.09
CA ARG A 58 -0.12 8.22 10.83
C ARG A 58 -0.09 7.93 12.34
N GLU A 59 -1.16 7.37 12.89
CA GLU A 59 -1.26 7.03 14.31
C GLU A 59 -0.41 5.81 14.64
N LYS A 60 -0.40 4.79 13.77
CA LYS A 60 0.49 3.62 13.90
C LYS A 60 1.96 4.02 13.92
N TRP A 61 2.36 4.94 13.03
CA TRP A 61 3.73 5.47 13.01
C TRP A 61 4.10 6.19 14.30
N LYS A 62 3.21 7.06 14.82
CA LYS A 62 3.43 7.76 16.09
C LYS A 62 3.57 6.79 17.27
N ALA A 63 2.69 5.79 17.37
CA ALA A 63 2.72 4.83 18.46
C ALA A 63 4.04 4.04 18.52
N ARG A 64 4.54 3.55 17.37
CA ARG A 64 5.83 2.84 17.28
C ARG A 64 7.03 3.69 17.66
N HIS A 65 6.99 4.99 17.39
CA HIS A 65 8.09 5.91 17.69
C HIS A 65 8.00 6.55 19.08
N ALA A 66 6.83 6.57 19.71
CA ALA A 66 6.66 6.99 21.10
C ALA A 66 7.27 5.97 22.10
N GLN A 67 7.33 4.69 21.71
CA GLN A 67 7.82 3.60 22.56
C GLN A 67 9.35 3.48 22.65
N ARG A 68 10.12 4.36 21.97
CA ARG A 68 11.61 4.32 21.95
C ARG A 68 12.26 5.40 22.83
N ARG A 69 11.55 5.93 23.82
CA ARG A 69 12.07 6.87 24.83
C ARG A 69 12.02 6.27 26.22
#